data_AF-A0A3D5Q517-F1
#
_entry.id   AF-A0A3D5Q517-F1
#
_cell.length_a   1.000
_cell.length_b   1.000
_cell.length_c   1.000
_cell.angle_alpha   90.00
_cell.angle_beta   90.00
_cell.angle_gamma   90.00
#
_symmetry.space_group_name_H-M   'P 1'
#
loop_
_entity.id
_entity.type
_entity.pdbx_description
1 polymer ?
#
loop_
_entity_poly.entity_id
_entity_poly.type
_entity_poly.pdbx_seq_one_letter_code
_entity_poly.pdbx_strand_id
1 'polypeptide(L)'
;KPPDARAMEAASRRGIDISDLRARQISEQDLDRFDYVLVMDRQNLADVRAIWRQNGGTEPELFLGYSKTGRDEVPDPYFGGEDGFEQVLDLIEDAARGLIADIRGQLA
;
A
#
# COMPACT_ATOMS: atom_id res chain seq x y z
N LYS A 1 -13.95 -3.50 9.30
CA LYS A 1 -13.13 -4.35 10.21
C LYS A 1 -11.90 -3.54 10.64
N PRO A 2 -11.46 -3.55 11.92
CA PRO A 2 -10.19 -2.91 12.31
C PRO A 2 -8.98 -3.65 11.68
N PRO A 3 -7.78 -3.06 11.70
CA PRO A 3 -6.56 -3.77 11.30
C PRO A 3 -6.31 -4.99 12.18
N ASP A 4 -5.50 -5.93 11.69
CA ASP A 4 -5.06 -7.07 12.50
C ASP A 4 -4.27 -6.59 13.72
N ALA A 5 -4.48 -7.23 14.87
CA ALA A 5 -3.84 -6.83 16.12
C ALA A 5 -2.30 -6.86 16.05
N ARG A 6 -1.73 -7.78 15.27
CA ARG A 6 -0.28 -7.87 15.06
C ARG A 6 0.26 -6.74 14.20
N ALA A 7 -0.51 -6.31 13.19
CA ALA A 7 -0.17 -5.13 12.40
C ALA A 7 -0.20 -3.86 13.27
N MET A 8 -1.22 -3.73 14.14
CA MET A 8 -1.30 -2.62 15.09
C MET A 8 -0.13 -2.63 16.08
N GLU A 9 0.26 -3.80 16.59
CA GLU A 9 1.39 -3.94 17.50
C GLU A 9 2.71 -3.56 16.84
N ALA A 10 2.99 -4.09 15.65
CA ALA A 10 4.21 -3.79 14.90
C ALA A 10 4.29 -2.29 14.53
N ALA A 11 3.20 -1.70 14.06
CA ALA A 11 3.13 -0.27 13.77
C ALA A 11 3.35 0.59 15.03
N SER A 12 2.76 0.20 16.16
CA SER A 12 2.90 0.89 17.44
C SER A 12 4.34 0.88 17.95
N ARG A 13 5.08 -0.22 17.75
CA ARG A 13 6.53 -0.29 18.06
C ARG A 13 7.36 0.75 17.29
N ARG A 14 6.84 1.23 16.15
CA ARG A 14 7.44 2.30 15.33
C ARG A 14 6.84 3.69 15.61
N GLY A 15 5.96 3.81 16.60
CA GLY A 15 5.29 5.07 16.94
C GLY A 15 4.16 5.46 15.99
N ILE A 16 3.61 4.50 15.23
CA ILE A 16 2.52 4.72 14.28
C ILE A 16 1.23 4.12 14.85
N ASP A 17 0.23 4.96 15.10
CA ASP A 17 -1.11 4.51 15.48
C ASP A 17 -1.97 4.32 14.23
N ILE A 18 -2.40 3.08 14.00
CA ILE A 18 -3.31 2.70 12.91
C ILE A 18 -4.66 2.19 13.44
N SER A 19 -4.94 2.34 14.74
CA SER A 19 -6.09 1.72 15.41
C SER A 19 -7.45 2.31 15.00
N ASP A 20 -7.45 3.50 14.41
CA ASP A 20 -8.63 4.18 13.89
C ASP A 20 -8.98 3.76 12.44
N LEU A 21 -8.06 3.13 11.72
CA LEU A 21 -8.27 2.67 10.35
C LEU A 21 -9.38 1.61 10.29
N ARG A 22 -10.17 1.63 9.21
CA ARG A 22 -11.25 0.67 8.99
C ARG A 22 -11.16 0.12 7.57
N ALA A 23 -11.10 -1.21 7.48
CA ALA A 23 -11.18 -1.90 6.21
C ALA A 23 -12.49 -1.54 5.50
N ARG A 24 -12.35 -1.12 4.24
CA ARG A 24 -13.40 -0.77 3.29
C ARG A 24 -13.01 -1.35 1.94
N GLN A 25 -13.99 -1.77 1.14
CA GLN A 25 -13.74 -2.16 -0.24
C GLN A 25 -13.46 -0.94 -1.12
N ILE A 26 -12.53 -1.09 -2.05
CA ILE A 26 -12.33 -0.12 -3.12
C ILE A 26 -13.57 -0.05 -4.01
N SER A 27 -13.85 1.15 -4.50
CA SER A 27 -14.96 1.44 -5.41
C SER A 27 -14.44 2.19 -6.64
N GLU A 28 -15.22 2.20 -7.71
CA GLU A 28 -14.92 3.00 -8.91
C GLU A 28 -14.71 4.49 -8.57
N GLN A 29 -15.46 5.02 -7.61
CA GLN A 29 -15.36 6.41 -7.16
C GLN A 29 -14.01 6.74 -6.53
N ASP A 30 -13.28 5.74 -6.03
CA ASP A 30 -11.92 5.94 -5.53
C ASP A 30 -10.95 6.24 -6.68
N LEU A 31 -11.15 5.63 -7.85
CA LEU A 31 -10.30 5.84 -9.03
C LEU A 31 -10.43 7.26 -9.59
N ASP A 32 -11.61 7.88 -9.45
CA ASP A 32 -11.83 9.28 -9.85
C ASP A 32 -11.37 10.28 -8.80
N ARG A 33 -11.35 9.87 -7.52
CA ARG A 33 -11.12 10.78 -6.40
C ARG A 33 -9.65 10.99 -6.08
N PHE A 34 -8.81 9.98 -6.27
CA PHE A 34 -7.42 9.99 -5.83
C PHE A 34 -6.46 10.12 -7.01
N ASP A 35 -5.45 10.99 -6.89
CA ASP A 35 -4.38 11.14 -7.89
C ASP A 35 -3.44 9.92 -7.94
N TYR A 36 -3.38 9.14 -6.86
CA TYR A 36 -2.58 7.92 -6.76
C TYR A 36 -3.42 6.78 -6.19
N VAL A 37 -3.42 5.64 -6.88
CA VAL A 37 -4.03 4.39 -6.41
C VAL A 37 -2.94 3.33 -6.30
N LEU A 38 -2.46 3.10 -5.08
CA LEU A 38 -1.30 2.27 -4.82
C LEU A 38 -1.72 0.94 -4.18
N VAL A 39 -1.35 -0.17 -4.82
CA VAL A 39 -1.69 -1.53 -4.38
C VAL A 39 -0.46 -2.31 -3.93
N MET A 40 -0.65 -3.28 -3.03
CA MET A 40 0.44 -3.92 -2.31
C MET A 40 1.07 -5.09 -3.07
N ASP A 41 0.29 -5.78 -3.92
CA ASP A 41 0.73 -6.95 -4.67
C ASP A 41 0.09 -7.01 -6.08
N ARG A 42 0.52 -7.97 -6.90
CA ARG A 42 0.03 -8.11 -8.28
C ARG A 42 -1.42 -8.60 -8.37
N GLN A 43 -1.92 -9.30 -7.36
CA GLN A 43 -3.32 -9.73 -7.34
C GLN A 43 -4.23 -8.52 -7.12
N ASN A 44 -3.91 -7.67 -6.14
CA ASN A 44 -4.58 -6.40 -5.92
C ASN A 44 -4.51 -5.52 -7.18
N LEU A 45 -3.35 -5.48 -7.85
CA LEU A 45 -3.22 -4.76 -9.12
C LEU A 45 -4.18 -5.31 -10.18
N ALA A 46 -4.22 -6.62 -10.37
CA ALA A 46 -5.11 -7.24 -11.34
C ALA A 46 -6.59 -6.94 -11.04
N ASP A 47 -6.99 -7.03 -9.78
CA ASP A 47 -8.36 -6.79 -9.33
C ASP A 47 -8.78 -5.33 -9.53
N VAL A 48 -7.95 -4.37 -9.09
CA VAL A 48 -8.25 -2.94 -9.24
C VAL A 48 -8.15 -2.52 -10.71
N ARG A 49 -7.21 -3.09 -11.48
CA ARG A 49 -7.09 -2.81 -12.91
C ARG A 49 -8.29 -3.33 -13.71
N ALA A 50 -8.96 -4.39 -13.25
CA ALA A 50 -10.21 -4.83 -13.87
C ALA A 50 -11.34 -3.79 -13.70
N ILE A 51 -11.42 -3.15 -12.53
CA ILE A 51 -12.36 -2.04 -12.27
C ILE A 51 -11.98 -0.82 -13.12
N TRP A 52 -10.70 -0.45 -13.13
CA TRP A 52 -10.19 0.68 -13.92
C TRP A 52 -10.44 0.52 -15.42
N ARG A 53 -10.24 -0.68 -15.99
CA ARG A 53 -10.52 -0.93 -17.42
C ARG A 53 -11.98 -0.68 -17.82
N GLN A 54 -12.91 -0.78 -16.88
CA GLN A 54 -14.34 -0.57 -17.13
C GLN A 54 -14.76 0.89 -16.93
N ASN A 55 -14.10 1.61 -16.01
CA ASN A 55 -14.57 2.90 -15.51
C ASN A 55 -13.61 4.07 -15.79
N GLY A 56 -12.34 3.81 -16.09
CA GLY A 56 -11.31 4.83 -16.22
C GLY A 56 -10.84 5.38 -14.87
N GLY A 57 -10.42 6.64 -14.86
CA GLY A 57 -9.82 7.31 -13.70
C GLY A 57 -8.32 7.05 -13.57
N THR A 58 -7.81 7.20 -12.35
CA THR A 58 -6.41 6.97 -12.01
C THR A 58 -6.06 5.49 -12.15
N GLU A 59 -5.02 5.20 -12.95
CA GLU A 59 -4.54 3.83 -13.13
C GLU A 59 -3.87 3.33 -11.84
N PRO A 60 -4.19 2.12 -11.36
CA PRO A 60 -3.53 1.57 -10.19
C PRO A 60 -2.09 1.13 -10.49
N GLU A 61 -1.20 1.34 -9.52
CA GLU A 61 0.23 1.01 -9.60
C GLU A 61 0.69 0.22 -8.36
N LEU A 62 1.77 -0.57 -8.51
CA LEU A 62 2.38 -1.26 -7.38
C LEU A 62 3.10 -0.27 -6.48
N PHE A 63 2.81 -0.33 -5.17
CA PHE A 63 3.41 0.58 -4.21
C PHE A 63 4.94 0.43 -4.14
N LEU A 64 5.45 -0.80 -4.24
CA LEU A 64 6.90 -1.03 -4.25
C LEU A 64 7.59 -0.58 -5.54
N GLY A 65 6.86 -0.09 -6.55
CA GLY A 65 7.46 0.63 -7.67
C GLY A 65 8.23 1.89 -7.25
N TYR A 66 7.88 2.46 -6.09
CA TYR A 66 8.58 3.59 -5.47
C TYR A 66 9.70 3.16 -4.50
N SER A 67 9.87 1.86 -4.27
CA SER A 67 10.90 1.30 -3.39
C SER A 67 12.25 1.18 -4.08
N LYS A 68 13.35 1.25 -3.32
CA LYS A 68 14.71 0.95 -3.81
C LYS A 68 15.06 -0.53 -3.73
N THR A 69 14.19 -1.35 -3.16
CA THR A 69 14.45 -2.78 -2.93
C THR A 69 14.42 -3.62 -4.20
N GLY A 70 13.88 -3.10 -5.31
CA GLY A 70 13.71 -3.83 -6.56
C GLY A 70 12.69 -4.98 -6.47
N ARG A 71 11.85 -4.98 -5.43
CA ARG A 71 10.72 -5.90 -5.27
C ARG A 71 9.46 -5.26 -5.81
N ASP A 72 8.57 -6.10 -6.33
CA ASP A 72 7.28 -5.65 -6.87
C ASP A 72 6.14 -5.78 -5.86
N GLU A 73 6.25 -6.70 -4.90
CA GLU A 73 5.14 -7.11 -4.04
C GLU A 73 5.52 -7.02 -2.56
N VAL A 74 4.61 -6.47 -1.77
CA VAL A 74 4.63 -6.59 -0.32
C VAL A 74 4.14 -8.00 0.01
N PRO A 75 4.95 -8.86 0.65
CA PRO A 75 4.54 -10.21 0.98
C PRO A 75 3.43 -10.20 2.03
N ASP A 76 2.60 -11.24 2.02
CA ASP A 76 1.61 -11.42 3.07
C ASP A 76 2.32 -11.70 4.42
N PRO A 77 2.15 -10.84 5.45
CA PRO A 77 2.85 -10.95 6.71
C PRO A 77 2.45 -12.20 7.51
N TYR A 78 1.29 -12.81 7.24
CA TYR A 78 0.79 -13.96 7.98
C TYR A 78 1.61 -15.24 7.76
N PHE A 79 2.45 -15.27 6.72
CA PHE A 79 3.34 -16.40 6.40
C PHE A 79 4.80 -16.15 6.83
N GLY A 80 5.12 -14.96 7.35
CA GLY A 80 6.49 -14.52 7.64
C GLY A 80 7.07 -14.93 9.01
N GLY A 81 6.37 -15.78 9.78
CA GLY A 81 6.77 -16.11 11.15
C GLY A 81 6.59 -14.93 12.11
N GLU A 82 7.44 -14.83 13.14
CA GLU A 82 7.32 -13.79 14.18
C GLU A 82 7.59 -12.37 13.63
N ASP A 83 8.47 -12.24 12.63
CA ASP A 83 8.93 -10.95 12.10
C ASP A 83 8.20 -10.51 10.81
N GLY A 84 7.18 -11.25 10.37
CA GLY A 84 6.51 -10.99 9.07
C GLY A 84 5.96 -9.56 8.95
N PHE A 85 5.39 -9.03 10.02
CA PHE A 85 4.87 -7.65 10.04
C PHE A 85 5.97 -6.59 10.03
N GLU A 86 7.10 -6.84 10.69
CA GLU A 86 8.23 -5.90 10.69
C GLU A 86 8.86 -5.81 9.29
N GLN A 87 9.04 -6.96 8.62
CA GLN A 87 9.57 -6.98 7.24
C GLN A 87 8.65 -6.25 6.26
N VAL A 88 7.33 -6.39 6.42
CA VAL A 88 6.35 -5.66 5.61
C VAL A 88 6.43 -4.16 5.86
N LEU A 89 6.55 -3.73 7.12
CA LEU A 89 6.68 -2.32 7.46
C LEU A 89 7.99 -1.72 6.91
N ASP A 90 9.10 -2.46 6.88
CA ASP A 90 10.36 -1.99 6.27
C ASP A 90 10.21 -1.69 4.78
N LEU A 91 9.51 -2.56 4.04
CA LEU A 91 9.21 -2.37 2.62
C LEU A 91 8.28 -1.16 2.41
N ILE A 92 7.25 -1.04 3.25
CA ILE A 92 6.28 0.07 3.18
C ILE A 92 6.97 1.41 3.44
N GLU A 93 7.86 1.49 4.44
CA GLU A 93 8.58 2.72 4.74
C GLU A 93 9.56 3.12 3.64
N ASP A 94 10.23 2.17 3.00
CA ASP A 94 11.13 2.46 1.89
C ASP A 94 10.37 3.01 0.68
N ALA A 95 9.28 2.34 0.30
CA ALA A 95 8.38 2.79 -0.75
C ALA A 95 7.75 4.16 -0.44
N ALA A 96 7.32 4.40 0.81
CA ALA A 96 6.76 5.68 1.22
C ALA A 96 7.76 6.83 1.07
N ARG A 97 9.04 6.62 1.44
CA ARG A 97 10.10 7.63 1.23
C ARG A 97 10.32 7.92 -0.25
N GLY A 98 10.32 6.89 -1.10
CA GLY A 98 10.44 7.05 -2.55
C GLY A 98 9.27 7.81 -3.16
N LEU A 99 8.03 7.46 -2.77
CA LEU A 99 6.82 8.12 -3.24
C LEU A 99 6.82 9.62 -2.89
N ILE A 100 7.18 9.98 -1.66
CA ILE A 100 7.25 11.39 -1.25
C ILE A 100 8.32 12.15 -2.05
N ALA A 101 9.45 11.51 -2.37
CA ALA A 101 10.48 12.12 -3.21
C ALA A 101 9.99 12.34 -4.65
N ASP A 102 9.29 11.36 -5.22
CA ASP A 102 8.70 11.45 -6.56
C ASP A 102 7.65 12.57 -6.64
N ILE A 103 6.68 12.60 -5.71
CA ILE A 103 5.66 13.65 -5.64
C ILE A 103 6.29 15.04 -5.53
N ARG A 104 7.32 15.20 -4.68
CA ARG A 104 8.03 16.48 -4.55
C ARG A 104 8.75 16.90 -5.83
N GLY A 105 9.29 15.93 -6.58
CA GLY A 105 9.92 16.19 -7.87
C GLY A 105 8.94 16.64 -8.95
N GLN A 106 7.68 16.20 -8.88
CA GLN A 106 6.62 16.59 -9.82
C GLN A 106 6.03 17.98 -9.52
N LEU A 107 6.16 18.47 -8.29
CA LEU A 107 5.66 19.79 -7.86
C LEU A 107 6.69 20.93 -8.02
N ALA A 108 7.93 20.60 -8.38
CA ALA A 108 9.03 21.55 -8.56
C ALA A 108 9.09 22.09 -9.99
#